data_AF-A0AAW5A6J1-F1
#
_entry.id   AF-A0AAW5A6J1-F1
#
_cell.length_a   1.000
_cell.length_b   1.000
_cell.length_c   1.000
_cell.angle_alpha   90.00
_cell.angle_beta   90.00
_cell.angle_gamma   90.00
#
_symmetry.space_group_name_H-M   'P 1'
#
loop_
_entity.id
_entity.type
_entity.pdbx_description
1 polymer ?
#
loop_
_entity_poly.entity_id
_entity_poly.type
_entity_poly.pdbx_seq_one_letter_code
_entity_poly.pdbx_strand_id
1 'polypeptide(L)'
;MASRSAHPAESVNKVIDRVLLTLGESGPVLAGSKEFHMQEAMQAATLIRGLYSDVAKRKARKDCVSHLRASLSRPVAAGSSDINNIHRGS
;
A
#
# COMPACT_ATOMS: atom_id res chain seq x y z
N MET A 1 -10.67 27.10 11.30
CA MET A 1 -10.22 25.97 10.45
C MET A 1 -9.14 25.24 11.24
N ALA A 2 -9.45 24.07 11.83
CA ALA A 2 -8.53 23.36 12.71
C ALA A 2 -7.48 22.59 11.89
N SER A 3 -6.22 22.99 12.01
CA SER A 3 -5.05 22.31 11.46
C SER A 3 -5.01 20.88 11.97
N ARG A 4 -5.16 19.90 11.07
CA ARG A 4 -4.89 18.49 11.40
C ARG A 4 -3.38 18.30 11.55
N SER A 5 -2.86 18.55 12.74
CA SER A 5 -1.50 18.11 13.10
C SER A 5 -1.48 16.59 13.15
N ALA A 6 -0.84 15.95 12.18
CA ALA A 6 -0.65 14.50 12.17
C ALA A 6 0.15 14.07 13.41
N HIS A 7 -0.31 13.02 14.08
CA HIS A 7 0.17 12.59 15.39
C HIS A 7 1.53 11.87 15.26
N PRO A 8 2.53 12.11 16.14
CA PRO A 8 3.84 11.44 16.11
C PRO A 8 3.84 9.91 16.22
N ALA A 9 2.66 9.30 16.40
CA ALA A 9 2.46 7.87 16.60
C ALA A 9 1.39 7.27 15.66
N GLU A 10 0.97 8.01 14.62
CA GLU A 10 0.11 7.41 13.59
C GLU A 10 0.90 6.27 12.93
N SER A 11 0.34 5.04 12.94
CA SER A 11 1.10 3.89 12.46
C SER A 11 1.50 4.12 11.01
N VAL A 12 2.75 3.81 10.69
CA VAL A 12 3.35 4.06 9.36
C VAL A 12 2.43 3.57 8.23
N ASN A 13 1.78 2.41 8.40
CA ASN A 13 0.84 1.87 7.43
C ASN A 13 -0.40 2.77 7.22
N LYS A 14 -0.99 3.33 8.29
CA LYS A 14 -2.14 4.24 8.17
C LYS A 14 -1.78 5.51 7.41
N VAL A 15 -0.58 6.04 7.66
CA VAL A 15 -0.07 7.22 6.94
C VAL A 15 0.15 6.89 5.47
N ILE A 16 0.78 5.75 5.18
CA ILE A 16 1.03 5.30 3.81
C ILE A 16 -0.28 5.06 3.06
N ASP A 17 -1.26 4.37 3.66
CA ASP A 17 -2.57 4.14 3.05
C ASP A 17 -3.28 5.46 2.73
N ARG A 18 -3.23 6.42 3.65
CA ARG A 18 -3.79 7.77 3.42
C ARG A 18 -3.10 8.46 2.26
N VAL A 19 -1.76 8.43 2.21
CA VAL A 19 -0.99 9.02 1.11
C VAL A 19 -1.36 8.35 -0.22
N LEU A 20 -1.41 7.02 -0.28
CA LEU A 20 -1.77 6.27 -1.49
C LEU A 20 -3.20 6.59 -1.96
N LEU A 21 -4.16 6.75 -1.04
CA LEU A 21 -5.52 7.19 -1.36
C LEU A 21 -5.56 8.59 -2.02
N THR A 22 -4.63 9.48 -1.66
CA THR A 22 -4.56 10.83 -2.25
C THR A 22 -3.80 10.88 -3.59
N LEU A 23 -2.93 9.91 -3.86
CA LEU A 23 -2.11 9.87 -5.08
C LEU A 23 -2.88 9.43 -6.32
N GLY A 24 -3.97 8.68 -6.15
CA GLY A 24 -4.85 8.30 -7.24
C GLY A 24 -5.76 7.12 -6.89
N GLU A 25 -6.71 6.86 -7.79
CA GLU A 25 -7.52 5.65 -7.72
C GLU A 25 -6.63 4.40 -7.86
N SER A 26 -6.98 3.35 -7.12
CA SER A 26 -6.39 2.02 -7.25
C SER A 26 -7.48 1.01 -7.61
N GLY A 27 -7.12 -0.01 -8.38
CA GLY A 27 -7.97 -1.16 -8.69
C GLY A 27 -7.46 -2.46 -8.07
N PRO A 28 -8.25 -3.54 -8.15
CA PRO A 28 -7.74 -4.88 -7.85
C PRO A 28 -6.60 -5.24 -8.80
N VAL A 29 -5.55 -5.87 -8.27
CA VAL A 29 -4.47 -6.48 -9.05
C VAL A 29 -4.52 -7.99 -8.86
N LEU A 30 -3.98 -8.74 -9.82
CA LEU A 30 -3.81 -10.18 -9.67
C LEU A 30 -2.99 -10.49 -8.41
N ALA A 31 -3.32 -11.57 -7.71
CA ALA A 31 -2.55 -12.00 -6.55
C ALA A 31 -1.10 -12.32 -6.97
N GLY A 32 -0.13 -11.82 -6.21
CA GLY A 32 1.27 -12.03 -6.48
C GLY A 32 2.13 -11.86 -5.24
N SER A 33 3.43 -12.10 -5.37
CA SER A 33 4.38 -11.80 -4.31
C SER A 33 4.53 -10.29 -4.12
N LYS A 34 5.01 -9.91 -2.94
CA LYS A 34 5.37 -8.52 -2.66
C LYS A 34 6.38 -8.00 -3.69
N GLU A 35 7.39 -8.79 -4.01
CA GLU A 35 8.46 -8.46 -4.95
C GLU A 35 7.92 -8.23 -6.36
N PHE A 36 6.98 -9.07 -6.80
CA PHE A 36 6.29 -8.90 -8.08
C PHE A 36 5.56 -7.56 -8.12
N HIS A 37 4.78 -7.24 -7.08
CA HIS A 37 4.08 -5.96 -7.01
C HIS A 37 5.03 -4.75 -6.94
N MET A 38 6.19 -4.87 -6.28
CA MET A 38 7.20 -3.82 -6.30
C MET A 38 7.75 -3.59 -7.71
N GLN A 39 8.05 -4.66 -8.45
CA GLN A 39 8.55 -4.58 -9.83
C GLN A 39 7.53 -3.91 -10.76
N GLU A 40 6.27 -4.34 -10.71
CA GLU A 40 5.19 -3.76 -11.52
C GLU A 40 4.97 -2.27 -11.20
N ALA A 41 5.01 -1.89 -9.92
CA ALA A 41 4.90 -0.49 -9.52
C ALA A 41 6.05 0.37 -10.09
N MET A 42 7.29 -0.13 -10.05
CA MET A 42 8.45 0.57 -10.61
C MET A 42 8.38 0.69 -12.14
N GLN A 43 7.93 -0.36 -12.83
CA GLN A 43 7.73 -0.33 -14.27
C GLN A 43 6.66 0.71 -14.65
N ALA A 44 5.51 0.68 -13.97
CA ALA A 44 4.44 1.66 -14.18
C ALA A 44 4.91 3.10 -13.92
N ALA A 45 5.70 3.33 -12.87
CA ALA A 45 6.31 4.64 -12.58
C ALA A 45 7.22 5.13 -13.71
N THR A 46 7.99 4.23 -14.31
CA THR A 46 8.86 4.54 -15.46
C THR A 46 8.02 4.94 -16.69
N LEU A 47 6.92 4.23 -16.95
CA LEU A 47 6.03 4.52 -18.09
C LEU A 47 5.38 5.91 -17.98
N ILE A 48 5.00 6.37 -16.80
CA ILE A 48 4.38 7.70 -16.61
C ILE A 48 5.22 8.82 -17.22
N ARG A 49 6.55 8.74 -17.12
CA ARG A 49 7.46 9.74 -17.68
C ARG A 49 7.57 9.69 -19.20
N GLY A 50 7.43 8.50 -19.80
CA GLY A 50 7.58 8.27 -21.24
C GLY A 50 6.29 8.38 -22.05
N LEU A 51 5.12 8.38 -21.40
CA LEU A 51 3.82 8.48 -22.08
C LEU A 51 3.47 9.93 -22.41
N TYR A 52 2.92 10.17 -23.60
CA TYR A 52 2.55 11.52 -24.06
C TYR A 52 1.06 11.86 -23.82
N SER A 53 0.18 10.85 -23.78
CA SER A 53 -1.26 11.03 -23.55
C SER A 53 -1.61 11.05 -22.07
N ASP A 54 -2.48 11.98 -21.66
CA ASP A 54 -3.00 12.05 -20.29
C ASP A 54 -3.81 10.83 -19.88
N VAL A 55 -4.53 10.20 -20.83
CA VAL A 55 -5.27 8.96 -20.59
C VAL A 55 -4.28 7.84 -20.26
N ALA A 56 -3.20 7.73 -21.03
CA ALA A 56 -2.17 6.73 -20.81
C ALA A 56 -1.42 6.97 -19.48
N LYS A 57 -1.07 8.23 -19.17
CA LYS A 57 -0.47 8.60 -17.88
C LYS A 57 -1.39 8.30 -16.71
N ARG A 58 -2.70 8.54 -16.84
CA ARG A 58 -3.70 8.24 -15.79
C ARG A 58 -3.80 6.73 -15.56
N LYS A 59 -3.81 5.93 -16.62
CA LYS A 59 -3.78 4.47 -16.52
C LYS A 59 -2.52 3.99 -15.80
N ALA A 60 -1.34 4.43 -16.23
CA ALA A 60 -0.08 4.06 -15.61
C ALA A 60 0.03 4.49 -14.13
N ARG A 61 -0.54 5.65 -13.77
CA ARG A 61 -0.66 6.08 -12.36
C ARG A 61 -1.54 5.13 -11.55
N LYS A 62 -2.70 4.76 -12.08
CA LYS A 62 -3.61 3.80 -11.43
C LYS A 62 -2.93 2.45 -11.23
N ASP A 63 -2.25 1.93 -12.25
CA ASP A 63 -1.54 0.65 -12.18
C ASP A 63 -0.43 0.71 -11.11
N CYS A 64 0.36 1.80 -11.10
CA CYS A 64 1.39 2.04 -10.10
C CYS A 64 0.84 2.04 -8.66
N VAL A 65 -0.20 2.83 -8.37
CA VAL A 65 -0.79 2.92 -7.03
C VAL A 65 -1.42 1.59 -6.62
N SER A 66 -2.02 0.85 -7.55
CA SER A 66 -2.62 -0.46 -7.26
C SER A 66 -1.58 -1.49 -6.82
N HIS A 67 -0.45 -1.55 -7.51
CA HIS A 67 0.65 -2.44 -7.15
C HIS A 67 1.39 -2.00 -5.87
N LEU A 68 1.56 -0.69 -5.63
CA LEU A 68 2.09 -0.20 -4.36
C LEU A 68 1.24 -0.64 -3.16
N ARG A 69 -0.09 -0.50 -3.27
CA ARG A 69 -1.01 -0.95 -2.21
C ARG A 69 -0.92 -2.46 -1.99
N ALA A 70 -0.84 -3.25 -3.06
CA ALA A 70 -0.71 -4.70 -2.94
C ALA A 70 0.61 -5.12 -2.28
N SER A 71 1.74 -4.48 -2.64
CA SER A 71 3.06 -4.73 -2.03
C SER A 71 3.10 -4.42 -0.52
N LEU A 72 2.37 -3.39 -0.10
CA LEU A 72 2.31 -2.94 1.29
C LEU A 72 1.19 -3.62 2.09
N SER A 73 0.27 -4.30 1.41
CA SER A 73 -0.79 -5.04 2.07
C SER A 73 -0.18 -6.12 2.95
N ARG A 74 -0.63 -6.17 4.20
CA ARG A 74 -0.25 -7.27 5.08
C ARG A 74 -0.96 -8.53 4.59
N PRO A 75 -0.28 -9.69 4.55
CA PRO A 75 -1.02 -10.94 4.57
C PRO A 75 -1.93 -10.87 5.80
N VAL A 76 -3.22 -11.10 5.60
CA VAL A 76 -4.12 -11.33 6.73
C VAL A 76 -3.51 -12.51 7.46
N ALA A 77 -2.93 -12.26 8.64
CA ALA A 77 -2.42 -13.34 9.46
C ALA A 77 -3.63 -14.22 9.80
N ALA A 78 -3.78 -15.33 9.09
CA ALA A 78 -4.61 -16.42 9.55
C ALA A 78 -3.96 -16.92 10.84
N GLY A 79 -4.48 -16.46 11.98
CA GLY A 79 -4.05 -16.88 13.31
C GLY A 79 -3.23 -15.84 14.08
N SER A 80 -3.92 -14.93 14.77
CA SER A 80 -3.46 -14.41 16.05
C SER A 80 -4.51 -14.78 17.10
N SER A 81 -4.59 -16.08 17.37
CA SER A 81 -5.09 -16.70 18.60
C SER A 81 -3.92 -17.60 19.00
N ASP A 82 -3.26 -17.56 20.14
CA ASP A 82 -3.60 -17.07 21.48
C ASP A 82 -2.30 -16.61 22.17
N ILE A 83 -2.27 -15.37 22.68
CA ILE A 83 -1.30 -14.97 23.70
C ILE A 83 -2.11 -14.72 24.96
N ASN A 84 -2.38 -15.80 25.70
CA ASN A 84 -2.82 -15.74 27.09
C ASN A 84 -2.03 -16.77 27.91
N ASN A 85 -0.89 -16.31 28.42
CA ASN A 85 -0.41 -16.48 29.80
C ASN A 85 -0.72 -17.80 30.54
N ILE A 86 0.31 -18.62 30.81
CA ILE A 86 0.56 -19.17 32.15
C ILE A 86 2.07 -19.16 32.43
N HIS A 87 2.51 -18.17 33.22
CA HIS A 87 3.73 -18.25 34.03
C HIS A 87 3.31 -18.37 35.50
N ARG A 88 3.56 -19.55 36.10
CA ARG A 88 3.74 -19.89 37.54
C ARG A 88 3.46 -21.41 37.64
N GLY A 89 4.42 -22.28 37.94
CA GLY A 89 5.34 -22.20 39.06
C GLY A 89 4.74 -22.98 40.23
N SER A 90 5.05 -24.27 40.32
CA SER A 90 5.20 -25.13 41.50
C SER A 90 5.63 -26.52 41.07
#